data_AF-G9KQ20-F1
#
_entry.id   AF-G9KQ20-F1
#
_cell.length_a   1.000
_cell.length_b   1.000
_cell.length_c   1.000
_cell.angle_alpha   90.00
_cell.angle_beta   90.00
_cell.angle_gamma   90.00
#
_symmetry.space_group_name_H-M   'P 1'
#
loop_
_entity.id
_entity.type
_entity.pdbx_description
1 polymer ?
#
loop_
_entity_poly.entity_id
_entity_poly.type
_entity_poly.pdbx_seq_one_letter_code
_entity_poly.pdbx_strand_id
1 'polypeptide(L)'
;GEAFKCFTCEQPTTISLCKNVTRCKPEATACQTVLVQVESEYPFNQSPKVTRSCANSCIATDPDSIGIAHPVYCCFYDLCN
;
A
#
# COMPACT_ATOMS: atom_id res chain seq x y z
N GLY A 1 4.72 3.64 -23.24
CA GLY A 1 5.47 4.14 -22.07
C GLY A 1 6.02 2.94 -21.32
N GLU A 2 7.14 3.10 -20.62
CA GLU A 2 7.64 2.03 -19.73
C GLU A 2 6.63 1.74 -18.62
N ALA A 3 6.44 0.47 -18.29
CA ALA A 3 5.51 0.07 -17.24
C ALA A 3 6.13 0.30 -15.86
N PHE A 4 5.36 0.90 -14.95
CA PHE A 4 5.74 1.17 -13.57
C PHE A 4 6.22 -0.09 -12.83
N LYS A 5 7.14 0.08 -11.88
CA LYS A 5 7.56 -0.99 -10.95
C LYS A 5 7.14 -0.60 -9.54
N CYS A 6 6.39 -1.47 -8.87
CA CYS A 6 5.94 -1.24 -7.49
C CYS A 6 6.27 -2.43 -6.61
N PHE A 7 6.35 -2.21 -5.30
CA PHE A 7 6.29 -3.30 -4.35
C PHE A 7 4.84 -3.79 -4.24
N THR A 8 4.64 -5.10 -4.23
CA THR A 8 3.33 -5.73 -4.12
C THR A 8 3.34 -6.91 -3.15
N CYS A 9 2.17 -7.26 -2.64
CA CYS A 9 1.91 -8.53 -1.96
C CYS A 9 0.45 -8.92 -2.15
N GLU A 10 0.17 -10.21 -2.34
CA GLU A 10 -1.19 -10.72 -2.64
C GLU A 10 -2.11 -10.73 -1.43
N GLN A 11 -1.55 -10.77 -0.22
CA GLN A 11 -2.29 -10.82 1.04
C GLN A 11 -1.74 -9.79 2.05
N PRO A 12 -2.55 -9.35 3.03
CA PRO A 12 -2.10 -8.45 4.10
C PRO A 12 -0.87 -9.02 4.82
N THR A 13 0.27 -8.40 4.56
CA THR A 13 1.58 -8.88 4.98
C THR A 13 2.24 -7.81 5.83
N THR A 14 3.13 -8.19 6.75
CA THR A 14 3.86 -7.18 7.53
C THR A 14 4.65 -6.25 6.61
N ILE A 15 4.74 -4.97 6.97
CA ILE A 15 5.40 -3.95 6.16
C ILE A 15 6.85 -4.30 5.77
N SER A 16 7.55 -5.05 6.62
CA SER A 16 8.92 -5.50 6.38
C SER A 16 9.03 -6.56 5.27
N LEU A 17 7.97 -7.36 5.07
CA LEU A 17 7.95 -8.50 4.15
C LEU A 17 7.24 -8.21 2.82
N CYS A 18 6.32 -7.24 2.77
CA CYS A 18 5.60 -6.86 1.54
C CYS A 18 6.50 -6.05 0.57
N LYS A 19 7.53 -6.68 0.02
CA LYS A 19 8.55 -6.05 -0.84
C LYS A 19 8.77 -6.79 -2.16
N ASN A 20 7.78 -7.52 -2.66
CA ASN A 20 7.91 -8.20 -3.94
C ASN A 20 7.89 -7.18 -5.08
N VAL A 21 8.94 -7.13 -5.90
CA VAL A 21 9.02 -6.19 -7.02
C VAL A 21 8.19 -6.72 -8.18
N THR A 22 7.15 -5.98 -8.56
CA THR A 22 6.28 -6.35 -9.67
C THR A 22 6.27 -5.26 -10.73
N ARG A 23 6.37 -5.66 -12.00
CA ARG A 23 6.08 -4.79 -13.13
C ARG A 23 4.56 -4.64 -13.26
N CYS A 24 4.09 -3.42 -13.10
CA CYS A 24 2.68 -3.08 -13.23
C CYS A 24 2.19 -3.20 -14.67
N LYS A 25 0.87 -3.16 -14.83
CA LYS A 25 0.27 -3.06 -16.16
C LYS A 25 0.57 -1.68 -16.78
N PRO A 26 0.58 -1.55 -18.12
CA PRO A 26 0.88 -0.29 -18.79
C PRO A 26 -0.06 0.86 -18.43
N GLU A 27 -1.28 0.54 -18.00
CA GLU A 27 -2.30 1.53 -17.63
C GLU A 27 -2.14 2.01 -16.17
N ALA A 28 -1.28 1.36 -15.38
CA ALA A 28 -0.98 1.78 -14.02
C ALA A 28 -0.08 3.02 -14.01
N THR A 29 -0.44 4.02 -13.21
CA THR A 29 0.29 5.30 -13.11
C THR A 29 0.84 5.57 -11.71
N ALA A 30 0.46 4.75 -10.73
CA ALA A 30 0.82 4.92 -9.34
C ALA A 30 1.05 3.58 -8.64
N CYS A 31 1.84 3.62 -7.57
CA CYS A 31 1.89 2.57 -6.57
C CYS A 31 0.97 2.95 -5.40
N GLN A 32 0.25 1.96 -4.88
CA GLN A 32 -0.70 2.10 -3.78
C GLN A 32 -0.25 1.24 -2.60
N THR A 33 -0.36 1.78 -1.40
CA THR A 33 -0.20 1.04 -0.15
C THR A 33 -1.43 1.28 0.71
N VAL A 34 -2.08 0.21 1.15
CA VAL A 34 -3.19 0.25 2.08
C VAL A 34 -2.71 -0.29 3.42
N LEU A 35 -2.84 0.50 4.48
CA LEU A 35 -2.52 0.05 5.82
C LEU A 35 -3.69 -0.78 6.36
N VAL A 36 -3.43 -2.02 6.72
CA VAL A 36 -4.40 -2.92 7.33
C VAL A 36 -4.15 -2.90 8.83
N GLN A 37 -4.97 -2.12 9.53
CA GLN A 37 -4.94 -2.05 10.98
C GLN A 37 -5.40 -3.41 11.51
N VAL A 38 -4.51 -4.09 12.24
CA VAL A 38 -4.87 -5.36 12.89
C VAL A 38 -5.65 -4.98 14.13
N GLU A 39 -6.98 -5.03 14.14
CA GLU A 39 -7.75 -4.82 15.37
C GLU A 39 -7.19 -5.74 16.47
N SER A 40 -6.46 -5.16 17.43
CA SER A 40 -5.91 -5.90 18.55
C SER A 40 -6.11 -5.08 19.82
N GLU A 41 -6.56 -5.77 20.86
CA GLU A 41 -6.72 -5.20 22.19
C GLU A 41 -5.34 -4.83 22.74
N TYR A 42 -5.29 -3.73 23.49
CA TYR A 42 -4.04 -3.26 24.09
C TYR A 42 -3.44 -4.35 25.01
N PRO A 43 -2.12 -4.58 24.98
CA PRO A 43 -1.09 -3.88 24.20
C PRO A 43 -0.91 -4.41 22.78
N PHE A 44 -0.67 -3.47 21.85
CA PHE A 44 -0.51 -3.75 20.43
C PHE A 44 0.90 -4.27 20.11
N ASN A 45 1.11 -5.57 20.27
CA ASN A 45 2.43 -6.20 20.09
C ASN A 45 2.69 -6.71 18.66
N GLN A 46 1.82 -6.41 17.69
CA GLN A 46 1.94 -6.90 16.32
C GLN A 46 2.40 -5.82 15.35
N SER A 47 3.27 -6.19 14.40
CA SER A 47 3.66 -5.29 13.31
C SER A 47 2.47 -4.97 12.42
N PRO A 48 2.32 -3.72 11.96
CA PRO A 48 1.24 -3.35 11.06
C PRO A 48 1.32 -4.17 9.76
N LYS A 49 0.16 -4.62 9.30
CA LYS A 49 0.01 -5.28 8.01
C LYS A 49 -0.30 -4.24 6.95
N VAL A 50 0.17 -4.48 5.75
CA VAL A 50 -0.07 -3.64 4.58
C VAL A 50 -0.43 -4.52 3.39
N THR A 51 -1.17 -3.94 2.48
CA THR A 51 -1.38 -4.47 1.13
C THR A 51 -0.80 -3.46 0.15
N ARG A 52 0.12 -3.91 -0.71
CA ARG A 52 0.71 -3.05 -1.73
C ARG A 52 0.33 -3.52 -3.12
N SER A 53 -0.01 -2.59 -3.99
CA SER A 53 -0.53 -2.87 -5.33
C SER A 53 -0.16 -1.77 -6.33
N CYS A 54 -0.27 -2.09 -7.62
CA CYS A 54 -0.26 -1.12 -8.70
C CYS A 54 -1.65 -0.51 -8.84
N ALA A 55 -1.74 0.79 -9.16
CA ALA A 55 -2.99 1.49 -9.35
C ALA A 55 -2.97 2.35 -10.63
N ASN A 56 -4.10 2.34 -11.35
CA ASN A 56 -4.33 3.20 -12.52
C ASN A 56 -4.61 4.64 -12.12
N SER A 57 -5.34 4.82 -11.02
CA SER A 57 -5.57 6.07 -10.32
C SER A 57 -5.48 5.77 -8.83
N CYS A 58 -4.83 6.66 -8.08
CA CYS A 58 -4.65 6.49 -6.65
C CYS A 58 -5.06 7.76 -5.93
N ILE A 59 -5.99 7.62 -4.98
CA ILE A 59 -6.48 8.72 -4.14
C ILE A 59 -5.98 8.42 -2.73
N ALA A 60 -5.05 9.25 -2.26
CA ALA A 60 -4.55 9.13 -0.90
C ALA A 60 -5.65 9.51 0.09
N THR A 61 -5.64 8.85 1.24
CA THR A 61 -6.52 9.23 2.33
C THR A 61 -6.16 10.63 2.83
N ASP A 62 -7.18 11.46 3.05
CA ASP A 62 -7.02 12.77 3.67
C ASP A 62 -6.55 12.60 5.13
N PRO A 63 -5.39 13.18 5.52
CA PRO A 63 -4.88 13.08 6.88
C PRO A 63 -5.81 13.67 7.95
N ASP A 64 -6.71 14.59 7.58
CA ASP A 64 -7.65 15.22 8.50
C ASP A 64 -8.94 14.40 8.70
N SER A 65 -9.08 13.26 8.02
CA SER A 65 -10.27 12.42 8.09
C SER A 65 -10.28 11.54 9.34
N ILE A 66 -11.30 11.71 10.18
CA ILE A 66 -11.48 10.98 11.44
C ILE A 66 -12.15 9.63 11.17
N GLY A 67 -11.63 8.56 11.76
CA GLY A 67 -12.29 7.24 11.77
C GLY A 67 -11.97 6.34 10.57
N ILE A 68 -10.94 6.64 9.78
CA ILE A 68 -10.51 5.77 8.68
C ILE A 68 -9.67 4.60 9.21
N ALA A 69 -10.21 3.39 9.09
CA ALA A 69 -9.55 2.15 9.53
C ALA A 69 -8.44 1.66 8.59
N HIS A 70 -8.46 2.09 7.32
CA HIS A 70 -7.56 1.62 6.27
C HIS A 70 -7.03 2.78 5.41
N PRO A 71 -6.07 3.57 5.90
CA PRO A 71 -5.54 4.69 5.15
C PRO A 71 -4.78 4.20 3.91
N VAL A 72 -4.98 4.93 2.81
CA VAL A 72 -4.39 4.69 1.49
C VAL A 72 -3.29 5.71 1.23
N TYR A 73 -2.12 5.21 0.84
CA TYR A 73 -0.96 5.99 0.43
C TYR A 73 -0.68 5.76 -1.05
N CYS A 74 -0.30 6.83 -1.74
CA CYS A 74 -0.09 6.85 -3.19
C CYS A 74 1.25 7.50 -3.53
N CYS A 75 1.96 6.94 -4.49
CA CYS A 75 3.18 7.54 -5.05
C CYS A 75 3.34 7.21 -6.54
N PHE A 76 4.07 8.05 -7.27
CA PHE A 76 4.09 8.09 -8.74
C PHE A 76 5.52 7.96 -9.30
N TYR A 77 6.37 7.15 -8.66
CA TYR A 77 7.69 6.76 -9.17
C TYR A 77 7.99 5.29 -8.87
N ASP A 78 8.94 4.69 -9.59
CA ASP A 78 9.28 3.27 -9.43
C ASP A 78 9.76 2.96 -7.99
N LEU A 79 9.25 1.86 -7.42
CA LEU A 79 9.64 1.27 -6.14
C LEU A 79 9.50 2.21 -4.92
N CYS A 80 8.48 3.05 -4.93
CA CYS A 80 8.26 4.08 -3.91
C CYS A 80 7.51 3.64 -2.64
N ASN A 81 6.79 2.52 -2.70
CA ASN A 81 5.68 2.21 -1.79
C ASN A 81 5.94 1.15 -0.73
#